data_AF-A0A2K1JLL6-F1
#
_entry.id   AF-A0A2K1JLL6-F1
#
_cell.length_a   1.000
_cell.length_b   1.000
_cell.length_c   1.000
_cell.angle_alpha   90.00
_cell.angle_beta   90.00
_cell.angle_gamma   90.00
#
_symmetry.space_group_name_H-M   'P 1'
#
loop_
_entity.id
_entity.type
_entity.pdbx_description
1 polymer ?
#
loop_
_entity_poly.entity_id
_entity_poly.type
_entity_poly.pdbx_seq_one_letter_code
_entity_poly.pdbx_strand_id
1 'polypeptide(L)'
;MAVDTSTPALTSAIPHTKETKKTLPIKAWYYNENDDHPSKPHQYSPNREVSTDHLQKLGVLTWTEIEADGYEQNKFLNKIKVSRCYSYEEVITVAPGKLPNFEANTKKFFMEHLHDHEEIRFILDGIGYEDVRDFDGQWIRIEIKKGDLIVLPPGMYHRFILDEKKYLKGGLRQFSAGAGAGVAAGKAAHRRAGEPRLGSGSKSYGSNQSVRELLYVLIISLPSVSLSGKCALYIKEHVWTSP
;
A
#
# COMPACT_ATOMS: atom_id res chain seq x y z
N MET A 1 18.01 -7.31 66.88
CA MET A 1 16.80 -8.15 66.82
C MET A 1 15.68 -7.21 66.40
N ALA A 2 15.33 -7.04 65.11
CA ALA A 2 14.61 -7.96 64.21
C ALA A 2 13.28 -8.43 64.86
N VAL A 3 12.08 -8.28 64.30
CA VAL A 3 11.59 -7.92 62.96
C VAL A 3 10.12 -7.48 63.06
N ASP A 4 9.69 -6.70 62.07
CA ASP A 4 8.33 -6.29 61.70
C ASP A 4 7.33 -7.46 61.53
N THR A 5 6.04 -7.25 61.84
CA THR A 5 4.94 -7.92 61.13
C THR A 5 3.70 -7.02 61.04
N SER A 6 3.45 -6.60 59.81
CA SER A 6 2.31 -5.89 59.28
C SER A 6 1.09 -6.80 59.07
N THR A 7 -0.10 -6.20 59.00
CA THR A 7 -1.25 -6.78 58.27
C THR A 7 -2.07 -5.63 57.67
N PRO A 8 -2.08 -5.44 56.34
CA PRO A 8 -3.02 -4.53 55.70
C PRO A 8 -4.26 -5.29 55.22
N ALA A 9 -5.42 -4.67 55.38
CA ALA A 9 -6.69 -5.17 54.88
C ALA A 9 -6.76 -5.07 53.34
N LEU A 10 -7.25 -6.15 52.74
CA LEU A 10 -7.66 -6.23 51.33
C LEU A 10 -8.67 -5.13 51.00
N THR A 11 -8.38 -4.33 49.96
CA THR A 11 -9.42 -3.80 49.09
C THR A 11 -9.06 -4.05 47.64
N SER A 12 -9.89 -4.87 47.03
CA SER A 12 -9.87 -5.36 45.68
C SER A 12 -10.23 -4.29 44.63
N ALA A 13 -9.79 -4.60 43.40
CA ALA A 13 -10.39 -4.23 42.13
C ALA A 13 -9.87 -2.95 41.44
N ILE A 14 -8.91 -3.22 40.55
CA ILE A 14 -8.62 -2.48 39.32
C ILE A 14 -9.83 -2.56 38.38
N PRO A 15 -10.12 -1.49 37.61
CA PRO A 15 -10.46 -1.66 36.22
C PRO A 15 -9.40 -0.99 35.34
N HIS A 16 -8.55 -1.81 34.73
CA HIS A 16 -7.76 -1.41 33.57
C HIS A 16 -8.74 -1.42 32.40
N THR A 17 -9.42 -0.30 32.19
CA THR A 17 -10.03 -0.01 30.89
C THR A 17 -8.92 -0.03 29.86
N LYS A 18 -8.86 -1.09 29.05
CA LYS A 18 -8.11 -1.08 27.79
C LYS A 18 -8.77 -0.03 26.91
N GLU A 19 -8.25 1.20 26.93
CA GLU A 19 -8.52 2.17 25.88
C GLU A 19 -8.11 1.53 24.55
N THR A 20 -9.10 1.18 23.73
CA THR A 20 -8.88 0.88 22.32
C THR A 20 -8.41 2.18 21.68
N LYS A 21 -7.09 2.33 21.49
CA LYS A 21 -6.48 3.45 20.75
C LYS A 21 -7.19 3.56 19.41
N LYS A 22 -8.00 4.62 19.23
CA LYS A 22 -8.73 4.89 17.98
C LYS A 22 -7.70 5.21 16.90
N THR A 23 -7.53 4.32 15.94
CA THR A 23 -6.65 4.55 14.79
C THR A 23 -7.21 5.67 13.93
N LEU A 24 -6.36 6.64 13.55
CA LEU A 24 -6.77 7.74 12.68
C LEU A 24 -6.93 7.23 11.24
N PRO A 25 -8.00 7.55 10.52
CA PRO A 25 -8.13 7.14 9.13
C PRO A 25 -7.01 7.77 8.29
N ILE A 26 -6.56 7.03 7.27
CA ILE A 26 -5.65 7.59 6.26
C ILE A 26 -6.34 8.74 5.54
N LYS A 27 -5.58 9.78 5.16
CA LYS A 27 -6.14 10.92 4.44
C LYS A 27 -6.17 10.62 2.95
N ALA A 28 -7.34 10.79 2.34
CA ALA A 28 -7.51 10.71 0.91
C ALA A 28 -8.54 11.73 0.40
N TRP A 29 -8.37 12.18 -0.84
CA TRP A 29 -9.25 13.13 -1.50
C TRP A 29 -9.20 12.98 -3.02
N TYR A 30 -10.24 13.47 -3.71
CA TYR A 30 -10.20 13.56 -5.16
C TYR A 30 -9.13 14.57 -5.62
N TYR A 31 -8.30 14.15 -6.57
CA TYR A 31 -7.23 14.97 -7.12
C TYR A 31 -7.79 16.07 -8.04
N ASN A 32 -7.39 17.31 -7.78
CA ASN A 32 -7.72 18.47 -8.60
C ASN A 32 -6.65 18.68 -9.68
N GLU A 33 -7.02 18.49 -10.95
CA GLU A 33 -6.14 18.61 -12.12
C GLU A 33 -5.85 20.08 -12.50
N ASN A 34 -5.35 20.87 -11.54
CA ASN A 34 -4.89 22.23 -11.78
C ASN A 34 -3.42 22.25 -12.27
N ASP A 35 -2.93 23.44 -12.61
CA ASP A 35 -1.57 23.65 -13.15
C ASP A 35 -0.46 23.63 -12.08
N ASP A 36 -0.78 23.31 -10.81
CA ASP A 36 0.23 23.21 -9.77
C ASP A 36 1.19 22.04 -10.03
N HIS A 37 2.39 22.14 -9.44
CA HIS A 37 3.33 21.03 -9.49
C HIS A 37 2.72 19.78 -8.81
N PRO A 38 2.78 18.59 -9.43
CA PRO A 38 2.14 17.36 -8.94
C PRO A 38 2.49 16.92 -7.51
N SER A 39 3.57 17.45 -6.91
CA SER A 39 3.97 17.22 -5.52
C SER A 39 3.17 18.04 -4.50
N LYS A 40 2.32 18.98 -4.93
CA LYS A 40 1.41 19.70 -4.03
C LYS A 40 0.22 18.82 -3.64
N PRO A 41 -0.62 19.20 -2.66
CA PRO A 41 -1.76 18.37 -2.28
C PRO A 41 -2.83 18.18 -3.38
N HIS A 42 -3.00 19.14 -4.31
CA HIS A 42 -4.05 19.08 -5.35
C HIS A 42 -5.46 18.82 -4.79
N GLN A 43 -5.83 19.52 -3.72
CA GLN A 43 -7.18 19.48 -3.15
C GLN A 43 -8.14 20.42 -3.91
N TYR A 44 -9.42 20.08 -3.91
CA TYR A 44 -10.48 21.01 -4.31
C TYR A 44 -10.72 22.04 -3.19
N SER A 45 -11.37 23.16 -3.54
CA SER A 45 -11.90 24.12 -2.57
C SER A 45 -13.41 24.29 -2.80
N PRO A 46 -14.30 23.72 -1.95
CA PRO A 46 -13.99 22.92 -0.76
C PRO A 46 -13.40 21.54 -1.09
N ASN A 47 -12.69 20.94 -0.12
CA ASN A 47 -12.07 19.63 -0.32
C ASN A 47 -13.12 18.53 -0.59
N ARG A 48 -12.77 17.60 -1.46
CA ARG A 48 -13.59 16.42 -1.78
C ARG A 48 -12.94 15.18 -1.17
N GLU A 49 -13.13 15.00 0.13
CA GLU A 49 -12.55 13.88 0.88
C GLU A 49 -13.08 12.52 0.43
N VAL A 50 -12.23 11.50 0.55
CA VAL A 50 -12.55 10.10 0.29
C VAL A 50 -12.38 9.31 1.58
N SER A 51 -13.42 8.59 1.98
CA SER A 51 -13.40 7.78 3.20
C SER A 51 -12.58 6.50 3.01
N THR A 52 -12.05 5.97 4.12
CA THR A 52 -11.37 4.66 4.13
C THR A 52 -12.28 3.54 3.62
N ASP A 53 -13.58 3.60 3.90
CA ASP A 53 -14.56 2.62 3.38
C ASP A 53 -14.66 2.65 1.85
N HIS A 54 -14.53 3.83 1.24
CA HIS A 54 -14.52 3.95 -0.22
C HIS A 54 -13.23 3.36 -0.81
N LEU A 55 -12.08 3.66 -0.19
CA LEU A 55 -10.80 3.03 -0.57
C LEU A 55 -10.86 1.50 -0.46
N GLN A 56 -11.47 0.98 0.61
CA GLN A 56 -11.64 -0.46 0.79
C GLN A 56 -12.52 -1.10 -0.28
N LYS A 57 -13.58 -0.40 -0.73
CA LYS A 57 -14.41 -0.85 -1.87
C LYS A 57 -13.62 -0.93 -3.17
N LEU A 58 -12.63 -0.05 -3.36
CA LEU A 58 -11.68 -0.12 -4.48
C LEU A 58 -10.64 -1.24 -4.32
N GLY A 59 -10.57 -1.87 -3.14
CA GLY A 59 -9.60 -2.92 -2.80
C GLY A 59 -8.31 -2.39 -2.17
N VAL A 60 -8.21 -1.08 -1.91
CA VAL A 60 -7.07 -0.49 -1.20
C VAL A 60 -7.20 -0.78 0.29
N LEU A 61 -6.18 -1.42 0.87
CA LEU A 61 -6.14 -1.70 2.31
C LEU A 61 -5.16 -0.77 2.99
N THR A 62 -5.54 -0.24 4.15
CA THR A 62 -4.73 0.73 4.87
C THR A 62 -4.71 0.46 6.36
N TRP A 63 -3.54 0.60 6.96
CA TRP A 63 -3.34 0.64 8.40
C TRP A 63 -2.48 1.86 8.72
N THR A 64 -2.83 2.59 9.76
CA THR A 64 -2.17 3.84 10.14
C THR A 64 -1.67 3.76 11.57
N GLU A 65 -0.81 4.70 11.96
CA GLU A 65 -0.31 4.82 13.34
C GLU A 65 0.40 3.54 13.83
N ILE A 66 0.99 2.76 12.92
CA ILE A 66 1.87 1.64 13.25
C ILE A 66 3.21 2.21 13.68
N GLU A 67 3.73 1.75 14.82
CA GLU A 67 5.08 2.12 15.26
C GLU A 67 6.13 1.68 14.23
N ALA A 68 6.80 2.66 13.64
CA ALA A 68 7.77 2.48 12.56
C ALA A 68 9.20 2.39 13.08
N ASP A 69 9.48 2.92 14.28
CA ASP A 69 10.79 2.79 14.90
C ASP A 69 10.93 1.37 15.50
N GLY A 70 11.93 0.62 15.04
CA GLY A 70 12.07 -0.81 15.39
C GLY A 70 10.96 -1.69 14.79
N TYR A 71 10.45 -1.33 13.60
CA TYR A 71 9.36 -2.03 12.92
C TYR A 71 9.63 -3.52 12.71
N GLU A 72 10.89 -3.95 12.65
CA GLU A 72 11.29 -5.35 12.51
C GLU A 72 10.74 -6.22 13.66
N GLN A 73 10.62 -5.64 14.87
CA GLN A 73 10.06 -6.30 16.05
C GLN A 73 8.58 -5.97 16.28
N ASN A 74 7.95 -5.18 15.40
CA ASN A 74 6.56 -4.77 15.56
C ASN A 74 5.61 -5.97 15.40
N LYS A 75 5.01 -6.40 16.53
CA LYS A 75 4.11 -7.57 16.57
C LYS A 75 2.86 -7.39 15.72
N PHE A 76 2.37 -6.16 15.55
CA PHE A 76 1.18 -5.89 14.73
C PHE A 76 1.49 -6.00 13.25
N LEU A 77 2.57 -5.34 12.80
CA LEU A 77 3.06 -5.45 11.42
C LEU A 77 3.36 -6.90 11.06
N ASN A 78 4.03 -7.65 11.95
CA ASN A 78 4.33 -9.06 11.74
C ASN A 78 3.07 -9.93 11.62
N LYS A 79 1.97 -9.62 12.33
CA LYS A 79 0.69 -10.31 12.13
C LYS A 79 0.14 -10.07 10.73
N ILE A 80 0.21 -8.84 10.23
CA ILE A 80 -0.23 -8.51 8.87
C ILE A 80 0.60 -9.30 7.85
N LYS A 81 1.94 -9.25 7.95
CA LYS A 81 2.87 -10.00 7.09
C LYS A 81 2.52 -11.49 7.04
N VAL A 82 2.35 -12.12 8.22
CA VAL A 82 2.00 -13.55 8.31
C VAL A 82 0.63 -13.83 7.70
N SER A 83 -0.39 -13.03 8.02
CA SER A 83 -1.76 -13.25 7.52
C SER A 83 -1.89 -13.11 6.00
N ARG A 84 -0.99 -12.32 5.38
CA ARG A 84 -0.98 -12.05 3.94
C ARG A 84 0.17 -12.75 3.20
N CYS A 85 0.92 -13.61 3.88
CA CYS A 85 2.05 -14.34 3.32
C CYS A 85 3.15 -13.45 2.71
N TYR A 86 3.42 -12.29 3.32
CA TYR A 86 4.50 -11.41 2.90
C TYR A 86 5.85 -11.93 3.41
N SER A 87 6.65 -12.49 2.51
CA SER A 87 7.88 -13.22 2.84
C SER A 87 9.19 -12.48 2.54
N TYR A 88 9.14 -11.31 1.91
CA TYR A 88 10.33 -10.53 1.56
C TYR A 88 10.10 -9.06 1.82
N GLU A 89 11.20 -8.43 2.19
CA GLU A 89 11.28 -7.09 2.67
C GLU A 89 12.52 -6.41 2.10
N GLU A 90 12.31 -5.20 1.58
CA GLU A 90 13.38 -4.31 1.16
C GLU A 90 13.06 -2.94 1.72
N VAL A 91 14.09 -2.21 2.15
CA VAL A 91 13.96 -0.82 2.58
C VAL A 91 14.60 0.07 1.54
N ILE A 92 13.82 1.00 1.00
CA ILE A 92 14.27 1.96 -0.02
C ILE A 92 14.10 3.37 0.53
N THR A 93 15.06 4.24 0.20
CA THR A 93 14.94 5.68 0.44
C THR A 93 14.83 6.40 -0.89
N VAL A 94 13.67 7.02 -1.13
CA VAL A 94 13.38 7.85 -2.30
C VAL A 94 13.70 9.30 -1.93
N ALA A 95 14.92 9.73 -2.25
CA ALA A 95 15.37 11.10 -2.05
C ALA A 95 16.54 11.46 -3.00
N PRO A 96 16.77 12.75 -3.28
CA PRO A 96 17.95 13.20 -4.01
C PRO A 96 19.24 12.68 -3.36
N GLY A 97 20.14 12.11 -4.16
CA GLY A 97 21.40 11.54 -3.69
C GLY A 97 21.30 10.22 -2.91
N LYS A 98 20.08 9.69 -2.70
CA LYS A 98 19.84 8.38 -2.07
C LYS A 98 19.29 7.35 -3.05
N LEU A 99 18.44 7.78 -3.99
CA LEU A 99 17.96 6.94 -5.08
C LEU A 99 18.81 7.15 -6.34
N PRO A 100 19.41 6.10 -6.93
CA PRO A 100 20.07 6.19 -8.22
C PRO A 100 19.11 6.71 -9.30
N ASN A 101 19.59 7.59 -10.19
CA ASN A 101 18.78 8.20 -11.25
C ASN A 101 17.45 8.81 -10.73
N PHE A 102 17.50 9.47 -9.56
CA PHE A 102 16.34 10.00 -8.84
C PHE A 102 15.30 10.65 -9.77
N GLU A 103 15.67 11.65 -10.56
CA GLU A 103 14.73 12.39 -11.44
C GLU A 103 14.07 11.51 -12.50
N ALA A 104 14.81 10.57 -13.08
CA ALA A 104 14.26 9.66 -14.08
C ALA A 104 13.31 8.63 -13.45
N ASN A 105 13.64 8.17 -12.24
CA ASN A 105 12.84 7.19 -11.52
C ASN A 105 11.57 7.80 -10.94
N THR A 106 11.63 8.99 -10.34
CA THR A 106 10.44 9.70 -9.85
C THR A 106 9.46 10.03 -10.98
N LYS A 107 9.97 10.42 -12.16
CA LYS A 107 9.13 10.61 -13.34
C LYS A 107 8.41 9.31 -13.76
N LYS A 108 9.09 8.16 -13.70
CA LYS A 108 8.48 6.86 -14.00
C LYS A 108 7.45 6.46 -12.96
N PHE A 109 7.73 6.65 -11.67
CA PHE A 109 6.78 6.35 -10.60
C PHE A 109 5.49 7.17 -10.73
N PHE A 110 5.58 8.40 -11.23
CA PHE A 110 4.41 9.25 -11.44
C PHE A 110 3.66 8.98 -12.76
N MET A 111 4.22 8.21 -13.69
CA MET A 111 3.45 7.74 -14.84
C MET A 111 2.42 6.72 -14.37
N GLU A 112 1.19 6.80 -14.87
CA GLU A 112 0.15 5.80 -14.58
C GLU A 112 0.61 4.40 -15.01
N HIS A 113 0.57 3.46 -14.07
CA HIS A 113 1.00 2.08 -14.27
C HIS A 113 0.16 1.13 -13.41
N LEU A 114 0.40 -0.18 -13.57
CA LEU A 114 -0.21 -1.22 -12.77
C LEU A 114 0.77 -2.38 -12.59
N HIS A 115 0.43 -3.25 -11.65
CA HIS A 115 1.18 -4.46 -11.33
C HIS A 115 0.24 -5.67 -11.35
N ASP A 116 0.76 -6.86 -11.67
CA ASP A 116 0.03 -8.13 -11.65
C ASP A 116 0.03 -8.80 -10.26
N HIS A 117 0.62 -8.12 -9.27
CA HIS A 117 0.65 -8.48 -7.86
C HIS A 117 0.28 -7.26 -7.00
N GLU A 118 0.18 -7.45 -5.69
CA GLU A 118 -0.07 -6.36 -4.74
C GLU A 118 1.14 -5.43 -4.65
N GLU A 119 0.90 -4.11 -4.73
CA GLU A 119 1.90 -3.13 -4.33
C GLU A 119 1.70 -2.78 -2.85
N ILE A 120 2.74 -3.00 -2.05
CA ILE A 120 2.69 -2.86 -0.59
C ILE A 120 3.74 -1.83 -0.20
N ARG A 121 3.39 -0.88 0.66
CA ARG A 121 4.35 0.09 1.21
C ARG A 121 4.08 0.33 2.68
N PHE A 122 5.06 0.04 3.53
CA PHE A 122 5.10 0.50 4.90
C PHE A 122 6.02 1.71 5.03
N ILE A 123 5.52 2.86 5.48
CA ILE A 123 6.28 4.10 5.49
C ILE A 123 7.04 4.24 6.80
N LEU A 124 8.36 4.30 6.72
CA LEU A 124 9.27 4.42 7.85
C LEU A 124 9.57 5.88 8.19
N ASP A 125 9.60 6.75 7.18
CA ASP A 125 9.81 8.18 7.33
C ASP A 125 9.39 8.97 6.08
N GLY A 126 9.17 10.27 6.22
CA GLY A 126 8.80 11.15 5.12
C GLY A 126 7.33 11.08 4.70
N ILE A 127 7.01 11.70 3.56
CA ILE A 127 5.66 11.84 3.01
C ILE A 127 5.67 11.61 1.50
N GLY A 128 4.63 10.95 1.00
CA GLY A 128 4.35 10.81 -0.43
C GLY A 128 2.86 10.73 -0.69
N TYR A 129 2.51 10.67 -1.97
CA TYR A 129 1.15 10.51 -2.45
C TYR A 129 1.07 9.27 -3.35
N GLU A 130 0.12 8.40 -3.05
CA GLU A 130 -0.35 7.36 -3.96
C GLU A 130 -1.64 7.84 -4.59
N ASP A 131 -1.63 8.03 -5.91
CA ASP A 131 -2.85 8.31 -6.64
C ASP A 131 -3.39 7.02 -7.24
N VAL A 132 -4.68 6.75 -7.04
CA VAL A 132 -5.38 5.56 -7.56
C VAL A 132 -6.61 5.98 -8.37
N ARG A 133 -7.03 5.14 -9.33
CA ARG A 133 -8.29 5.35 -10.06
C ARG A 133 -9.49 4.83 -9.26
N ASP A 134 -10.55 5.63 -9.20
CA ASP A 134 -11.86 5.17 -8.74
C ASP A 134 -12.63 4.41 -9.84
N PHE A 135 -13.86 3.97 -9.54
CA PHE A 135 -14.70 3.22 -10.49
C PHE A 135 -15.09 4.03 -11.75
N ASP A 136 -15.07 5.36 -11.68
CA ASP A 136 -15.37 6.28 -12.78
C ASP A 136 -14.09 6.75 -13.50
N GLY A 137 -12.92 6.26 -13.07
CA GLY A 137 -11.63 6.66 -13.60
C GLY A 137 -11.15 8.02 -13.11
N GLN A 138 -11.72 8.59 -12.05
CA GLN A 138 -11.20 9.80 -11.41
C GLN A 138 -9.99 9.46 -10.53
N TRP A 139 -9.04 10.38 -10.43
CA TRP A 139 -7.90 10.24 -9.53
C TRP A 139 -8.31 10.53 -8.08
N ILE A 140 -7.99 9.61 -7.19
CA ILE A 140 -8.00 9.79 -5.73
C ILE A 140 -6.56 9.83 -5.27
N ARG A 141 -6.17 10.91 -4.59
CA ARG A 141 -4.87 11.08 -3.94
C ARG A 141 -4.94 10.57 -2.50
N ILE A 142 -4.00 9.73 -2.11
CA ILE A 142 -3.84 9.18 -0.77
C ILE A 142 -2.51 9.69 -0.21
N GLU A 143 -2.55 10.45 0.89
CA GLU A 143 -1.34 10.87 1.61
C GLU A 143 -0.83 9.70 2.45
N ILE A 144 0.42 9.29 2.19
CA ILE A 144 1.12 8.26 2.95
C ILE A 144 2.29 8.89 3.70
N LYS A 145 2.40 8.59 5.00
CA LYS A 145 3.44 9.14 5.88
C LYS A 145 3.90 8.10 6.91
N LYS A 146 4.93 8.44 7.68
CA LYS A 146 5.48 7.56 8.74
C LYS A 146 4.38 6.85 9.54
N GLY A 147 4.47 5.53 9.61
CA GLY A 147 3.54 4.67 10.34
C GLY A 147 2.34 4.18 9.53
N ASP A 148 2.21 4.60 8.26
CA ASP A 148 1.18 4.09 7.36
C ASP A 148 1.66 2.84 6.61
N LEU A 149 0.79 1.85 6.50
CA LEU A 149 0.89 0.71 5.61
C LEU A 149 -0.25 0.79 4.59
N ILE A 150 0.09 0.81 3.31
CA ILE A 150 -0.88 0.75 2.21
C ILE A 150 -0.64 -0.50 1.36
N VAL A 151 -1.73 -1.12 0.90
CA VAL A 151 -1.72 -2.23 -0.06
C VAL A 151 -2.65 -1.87 -1.21
N LEU A 152 -2.10 -1.80 -2.42
CA LEU A 152 -2.84 -1.64 -3.65
C LEU A 152 -3.06 -3.03 -4.28
N PRO A 153 -4.29 -3.37 -4.71
CA PRO A 153 -4.59 -4.67 -5.27
C PRO A 153 -4.00 -4.84 -6.68
N PRO A 154 -3.77 -6.09 -7.14
CA PRO A 154 -3.32 -6.35 -8.50
C PRO A 154 -4.26 -5.73 -9.55
N GLY A 155 -3.68 -5.16 -10.60
CA GLY A 155 -4.41 -4.56 -11.72
C GLY A 155 -4.97 -3.16 -11.46
N MET A 156 -4.76 -2.58 -10.27
CA MET A 156 -5.13 -1.18 -10.02
C MET A 156 -4.22 -0.22 -10.77
N TYR A 157 -4.80 0.70 -11.54
CA TYR A 157 -4.06 1.84 -12.08
C TYR A 157 -3.71 2.81 -10.96
N HIS A 158 -2.41 3.06 -10.81
CA HIS A 158 -1.87 3.92 -9.78
C HIS A 158 -0.61 4.67 -10.27
N ARG A 159 -0.19 5.65 -9.46
CA ARG A 159 1.07 6.37 -9.62
C ARG A 159 1.51 6.94 -8.27
N PHE A 160 2.82 7.09 -8.11
CA PHE A 160 3.43 7.59 -6.89
C PHE A 160 4.20 8.89 -7.13
N ILE A 161 4.11 9.82 -6.17
CA ILE A 161 4.93 11.03 -6.15
C ILE A 161 5.27 11.45 -4.72
N LEU A 162 6.45 12.05 -4.54
CA LEU A 162 6.84 12.65 -3.26
C LEU A 162 6.11 13.99 -3.05
N ASP A 163 5.99 14.39 -1.79
CA ASP A 163 5.65 15.76 -1.46
C ASP A 163 6.78 16.76 -1.84
N GLU A 164 6.57 18.04 -1.53
CA GLU A 164 7.54 19.10 -1.81
C GLU A 164 8.87 18.93 -1.06
N LYS A 165 8.92 18.11 0.01
CA LYS A 165 10.17 17.82 0.74
C LYS A 165 11.03 16.77 0.05
N LYS A 166 10.48 16.06 -0.95
CA LYS A 166 11.21 15.09 -1.78
C LYS A 166 11.93 14.00 -0.98
N TYR A 167 11.31 13.54 0.11
CA TYR A 167 11.89 12.53 0.98
C TYR A 167 10.82 11.54 1.45
N LEU A 168 11.05 10.27 1.15
CA LEU A 168 10.31 9.16 1.71
C LEU A 168 11.22 7.95 1.92
N LYS A 169 11.13 7.34 3.09
CA LYS A 169 11.76 6.06 3.40
C LYS A 169 10.66 5.04 3.64
N GLY A 170 10.64 3.98 2.84
CA GLY A 170 9.65 2.92 2.93
C GLY A 170 10.29 1.55 3.08
N GLY A 171 9.60 0.65 3.76
CA GLY A 171 9.92 -0.76 3.93
C GLY A 171 8.81 -1.69 3.39
N LEU A 172 9.23 -2.89 3.00
CA LEU A 172 8.53 -4.03 2.38
C LEU A 172 8.15 -3.86 0.92
N ARG A 173 8.82 -4.66 0.08
CA ARG A 173 8.54 -4.77 -1.35
C ARG A 173 8.76 -6.22 -1.82
N GLN A 174 7.74 -7.08 -1.92
CA GLN A 174 7.84 -8.24 -2.84
C GLN A 174 6.52 -8.82 -3.36
N PHE A 175 6.69 -9.40 -4.54
CA PHE A 175 5.88 -10.29 -5.34
C PHE A 175 5.93 -11.72 -4.78
N SER A 176 4.79 -12.38 -4.56
CA SER A 176 4.76 -13.82 -4.33
C SER A 176 4.88 -14.57 -5.66
N ALA A 177 5.93 -15.38 -5.83
CA ALA A 177 5.94 -16.42 -6.85
C ALA A 177 4.99 -17.56 -6.42
N GLY A 178 3.90 -17.76 -7.16
CA GLY A 178 3.23 -19.05 -7.33
C GLY A 178 2.33 -19.55 -6.20
N ALA A 179 1.05 -19.17 -6.25
CA ALA A 179 -0.07 -20.10 -6.14
C ALA A 179 -1.30 -19.42 -6.76
N GLY A 180 -1.82 -19.99 -7.85
CA GLY A 180 -3.06 -19.54 -8.46
C GLY A 180 -4.23 -19.67 -7.48
N ALA A 181 -4.56 -18.59 -6.80
CA ALA A 181 -5.90 -18.37 -6.28
C ALA A 181 -6.58 -17.44 -7.29
N GLY A 182 -7.43 -18.00 -8.14
CA GLY A 182 -8.32 -17.23 -8.99
C GLY A 182 -9.20 -16.35 -8.12
N VAL A 183 -8.79 -15.10 -7.93
CA VAL A 183 -9.70 -14.05 -7.51
C VAL A 183 -10.49 -13.69 -8.77
N ALA A 184 -11.79 -13.92 -8.72
CA ALA A 184 -12.71 -13.46 -9.74
C ALA A 184 -12.47 -11.95 -9.94
N ALA A 185 -11.94 -11.59 -11.11
CA ALA A 185 -11.90 -10.20 -11.55
C ALA A 185 -13.34 -9.69 -11.55
N GLY A 186 -13.72 -8.99 -10.48
CA GLY A 186 -14.88 -8.11 -10.49
C GLY A 186 -14.64 -7.12 -11.62
N LYS A 187 -15.46 -7.20 -12.67
CA LYS A 187 -15.37 -6.35 -13.86
C LYS A 187 -15.37 -4.88 -13.44
N ALA A 188 -14.20 -4.26 -13.39
CA ALA A 188 -14.05 -2.81 -13.45
C ALA A 188 -13.15 -2.49 -14.65
N ALA A 189 -13.69 -2.78 -15.85
CA ALA A 189 -13.23 -2.19 -17.09
C ALA A 189 -14.48 -1.74 -17.83
N HIS A 190 -14.98 -0.54 -17.49
CA HIS A 190 -16.04 0.06 -18.27
C HIS A 190 -15.43 0.56 -19.58
N ARG A 191 -15.60 -0.22 -20.67
CA ARG A 191 -15.41 0.29 -22.03
C ARG A 191 -16.39 1.46 -22.24
N ARG A 192 -15.90 2.62 -22.64
CA ARG A 192 -16.74 3.65 -23.28
C ARG A 192 -17.29 3.06 -24.59
N ALA A 193 -18.61 3.15 -24.78
CA ALA A 193 -19.23 2.89 -26.06
C ALA A 193 -19.00 4.10 -26.98
N GLY A 194 -18.34 3.91 -28.13
CA GLY A 194 -18.26 4.97 -29.14
C GLY A 194 -17.10 4.98 -30.15
N GLU A 195 -16.11 4.09 -30.09
CA GLU A 195 -15.00 4.14 -31.07
C GLU A 195 -15.19 3.18 -32.27
N PRO A 196 -14.89 3.63 -33.50
CA PRO A 196 -15.12 2.83 -34.71
C PRO A 196 -14.10 1.69 -34.84
N ARG A 197 -14.55 0.57 -35.41
CA ARG A 197 -13.71 -0.59 -35.74
C ARG A 197 -12.68 -0.19 -36.79
N LEU A 198 -11.42 -0.03 -36.39
CA LEU A 198 -10.30 0.03 -37.33
C LEU A 198 -9.89 -1.39 -37.73
N GLY A 199 -9.98 -1.64 -39.04
CA GLY A 199 -9.70 -2.92 -39.68
C GLY A 199 -8.23 -3.35 -39.58
N SER A 200 -8.04 -4.63 -39.85
CA SER A 200 -6.77 -5.34 -39.94
C SER A 200 -5.79 -4.65 -40.89
N GLY A 201 -4.89 -3.84 -40.33
CA GLY A 201 -3.72 -3.30 -41.01
C GLY A 201 -2.48 -3.62 -40.18
N SER A 202 -1.72 -4.62 -40.61
CA SER A 202 -0.40 -4.94 -40.07
C SER A 202 0.54 -3.75 -40.25
N LYS A 203 0.81 -3.01 -39.18
CA LYS A 203 1.97 -2.13 -39.05
C LYS A 203 2.85 -2.70 -37.96
N SER A 204 4.03 -3.17 -38.34
CA SER A 204 5.08 -3.62 -37.43
C SER A 204 5.49 -2.46 -36.53
N TYR A 205 5.11 -2.52 -35.25
CA TYR A 205 5.76 -1.72 -34.22
C TYR A 205 6.99 -2.47 -33.74
N GLY A 206 8.15 -1.82 -33.89
CA GLY A 206 9.45 -2.36 -33.57
C GLY A 206 9.52 -2.91 -32.15
N SER A 207 10.19 -4.04 -32.03
CA SER A 207 10.57 -4.71 -30.80
C SER A 207 11.43 -3.79 -29.93
N ASN A 208 10.82 -3.05 -29.00
CA ASN A 208 11.55 -2.42 -27.90
C ASN A 208 11.65 -3.42 -26.75
N GLN A 209 12.70 -4.22 -26.84
CA GLN A 209 13.13 -5.23 -25.86
C GLN A 209 13.65 -4.60 -24.55
N SER A 210 13.45 -3.30 -24.28
CA SER A 210 14.06 -2.56 -23.16
C SER A 210 13.11 -2.22 -21.99
N VAL A 211 11.84 -2.64 -22.02
CA VAL A 211 10.88 -2.33 -20.94
C VAL A 211 10.84 -3.41 -19.85
N ARG A 212 11.42 -4.58 -20.10
CA ARG A 212 11.56 -5.66 -19.09
C ARG A 212 12.79 -5.50 -18.19
N GLU A 213 13.80 -4.71 -18.57
CA GLU A 213 15.10 -4.78 -17.90
C GLU A 213 15.26 -3.87 -16.67
N LEU A 214 14.53 -2.76 -16.53
CA LEU A 214 14.82 -1.81 -15.45
C LEU A 214 14.13 -2.11 -14.10
N LEU A 215 13.20 -3.07 -14.07
CA LEU A 215 12.76 -3.71 -12.81
C LEU A 215 13.55 -5.00 -12.51
N TYR A 216 14.34 -5.49 -13.47
CA TYR A 216 15.10 -6.75 -13.43
C TYR A 216 16.55 -6.59 -12.95
N VAL A 217 17.06 -5.38 -12.76
CA VAL A 217 18.48 -5.12 -12.37
C VAL A 217 18.85 -5.65 -10.97
N LEU A 218 17.91 -6.21 -10.20
CA LEU A 218 18.20 -6.89 -8.93
C LEU A 218 17.89 -8.40 -8.96
N ILE A 219 17.94 -9.05 -10.13
CA ILE A 219 17.77 -10.51 -10.25
C ILE A 219 19.12 -11.13 -10.61
N ILE A 220 19.93 -11.40 -9.60
CA ILE A 220 21.01 -12.39 -9.69
C ILE A 220 20.74 -13.48 -8.65
N SER A 221 20.19 -14.59 -9.17
CA SER A 221 20.38 -15.98 -8.73
C SER A 221 20.36 -16.28 -7.23
N LEU A 222 19.24 -16.81 -6.69
CA LEU A 222 19.28 -17.68 -5.50
C LEU A 222 18.13 -18.72 -5.49
N PRO A 223 18.33 -19.87 -4.79
CA PRO A 223 17.65 -21.13 -5.05
C PRO A 223 16.25 -21.22 -4.45
N SER A 224 15.44 -22.12 -5.03
CA SER A 224 14.11 -22.53 -4.58
C SER A 224 14.09 -22.92 -3.10
N VAL A 225 13.47 -22.09 -2.26
CA VAL A 225 13.17 -22.45 -0.87
C VAL A 225 11.77 -23.05 -0.84
N SER A 226 11.70 -24.33 -0.46
CA SER A 226 10.46 -25.08 -0.24
C SER A 226 9.68 -24.46 0.93
N LEU A 227 8.56 -23.79 0.63
CA LEU A 227 7.62 -23.27 1.63
C LEU A 227 6.84 -24.44 2.27
N SER A 228 7.12 -24.71 3.54
CA SER A 228 6.31 -25.63 4.34
C SER A 228 4.98 -24.96 4.76
N GLY A 229 3.91 -25.31 4.04
CA GLY A 229 2.57 -25.63 4.57
C GLY A 229 1.77 -24.66 5.45
N LYS A 230 2.22 -23.43 5.76
CA LYS A 230 1.50 -22.54 6.72
C LYS A 230 0.67 -21.40 6.10
N CYS A 231 0.60 -21.27 4.78
CA CYS A 231 -0.27 -20.27 4.12
C CYS A 231 -1.72 -20.77 3.87
N ALA A 232 -2.17 -21.82 4.57
CA ALA A 232 -3.53 -22.30 4.44
C ALA A 232 -4.54 -21.30 5.04
N LEU A 233 -5.32 -20.70 4.14
CA LEU A 233 -6.68 -20.15 4.31
C LEU A 233 -7.05 -19.65 5.72
N TYR A 234 -7.07 -18.32 5.88
CA TYR A 234 -7.92 -17.66 6.87
C TYR A 234 -8.81 -16.62 6.19
N ILE A 235 -9.62 -17.04 5.23
CA ILE A 235 -10.85 -16.33 4.87
C ILE A 235 -11.94 -16.94 5.78
N LYS A 236 -12.08 -16.40 6.99
CA LYS A 236 -13.25 -16.69 7.81
C LYS A 236 -14.33 -15.70 7.39
N GLU A 237 -15.27 -16.18 6.58
CA GLU A 237 -16.53 -15.49 6.28
C GLU A 237 -17.14 -14.97 7.58
N HIS A 238 -17.18 -13.66 7.75
CA HIS A 238 -18.08 -13.03 8.72
C HIS A 238 -19.31 -12.59 7.93
N VAL A 239 -20.20 -13.56 7.71
CA VAL A 239 -21.60 -13.31 7.41
C VAL A 239 -22.19 -12.59 8.63
N TRP A 240 -22.39 -11.29 8.52
CA TRP A 240 -23.29 -10.58 9.42
C TRP A 240 -24.72 -10.95 9.05
N THR A 241 -25.34 -11.78 9.89
CA THR A 241 -26.80 -11.81 10.01
C THR A 241 -27.16 -10.69 11.00
N SER A 242 -27.89 -9.68 10.52
CA SER A 242 -28.60 -8.73 11.39
C SER A 242 -30.06 -9.20 11.55
N PRO A 243 -30.70 -8.97 12.70
CA PRO A 243 -32.15 -9.12 12.85
C PRO A 243 -32.92 -8.08 12.02
#